data_AF-A0A379WER8-F1
#
_entry.id   AF-A0A379WER8-F1
#
_cell.length_a   1.000
_cell.length_b   1.000
_cell.length_c   1.000
_cell.angle_alpha   90.00
_cell.angle_beta   90.00
_cell.angle_gamma   90.00
#
_symmetry.space_group_name_H-M   'P 1'
#
loop_
_entity.id
_entity.type
_entity.pdbx_description
1 polymer ?
#
loop_
_entity_poly.entity_id
_entity_poly.type
_entity_poly.pdbx_seq_one_letter_code
_entity_poly.pdbx_strand_id
1 'polypeptide(L)'
;MKAAAKTQKSKRQEEQTNFISWRFALLCGCILLALVFLLGRAAWLQIIAPDMLVRQGDMRSLRVQEVSTSRGMITDRSGRPLAVSVPVKAIWADPKEVHDAGGISVGDR
;
A
#
# COMPACT_ATOMS: atom_id res chain seq x y z
N MET A 1 20.45 -10.30 -74.89
CA MET A 1 20.43 -11.51 -74.04
C MET A 1 21.07 -11.15 -72.71
N LYS A 2 20.35 -11.34 -71.59
CA LYS A 2 20.68 -10.80 -70.25
C LYS A 2 21.83 -11.58 -69.60
N ALA A 3 22.85 -10.87 -69.11
CA ALA A 3 23.88 -11.44 -68.25
C ALA A 3 23.35 -11.57 -66.82
N ALA A 4 23.42 -12.78 -66.26
CA ALA A 4 22.94 -13.11 -64.93
C ALA A 4 24.05 -12.84 -63.89
N ALA A 5 23.81 -11.89 -62.99
CA ALA A 5 24.68 -11.61 -61.85
C ALA A 5 24.56 -12.73 -60.80
N LYS A 6 25.70 -13.30 -60.39
CA LYS A 6 25.78 -14.35 -59.37
C LYS A 6 25.68 -13.69 -57.98
N THR A 7 24.58 -13.93 -57.26
CA THR A 7 24.38 -13.42 -55.89
C THR A 7 25.25 -14.19 -54.90
N GLN A 8 26.19 -13.49 -54.27
CA GLN A 8 27.04 -14.01 -53.20
C GLN A 8 26.23 -14.12 -51.91
N LYS A 9 25.93 -15.34 -51.45
CA LYS A 9 25.33 -15.59 -50.13
C LYS A 9 26.38 -15.32 -49.05
N SER A 10 26.17 -14.26 -48.27
CA SER A 10 26.91 -14.03 -47.03
C SER A 10 26.60 -15.16 -46.03
N LYS A 11 27.63 -15.91 -45.63
CA LYS A 11 27.55 -16.84 -44.51
C LYS A 11 27.29 -16.00 -43.25
N ARG A 12 26.10 -16.14 -42.66
CA ARG A 12 25.75 -15.58 -41.36
C ARG A 12 26.77 -16.12 -40.36
N GLN A 13 27.66 -15.24 -39.93
CA GLN A 13 28.71 -15.53 -38.95
C GLN A 13 27.98 -15.82 -37.63
N GLU A 14 27.90 -17.10 -37.26
CA GLU A 14 27.55 -17.46 -35.88
C GLU A 14 28.69 -16.92 -35.01
N GLU A 15 28.41 -15.87 -34.24
CA GLU A 15 29.30 -15.46 -33.18
C GLU A 15 29.42 -16.63 -32.21
N GLN A 16 30.52 -17.38 -32.34
CA GLN A 16 30.97 -18.25 -31.27
C GLN A 16 31.51 -17.34 -30.16
N THR A 17 30.60 -16.75 -29.40
CA THR A 17 30.92 -16.16 -28.11
C THR A 17 31.42 -17.31 -27.24
N ASN A 18 32.67 -17.26 -26.80
CA ASN A 18 33.28 -18.27 -25.93
C ASN A 18 32.42 -18.44 -24.66
N PHE A 19 31.50 -19.40 -24.68
CA PHE A 19 30.58 -19.65 -23.57
C PHE A 19 31.33 -20.45 -22.51
N ILE A 20 31.96 -19.75 -21.57
CA ILE A 20 32.66 -20.37 -20.45
C ILE A 20 31.60 -20.83 -19.44
N SER A 21 31.13 -22.06 -19.58
CA SER A 21 30.03 -22.65 -18.78
C SER A 21 30.27 -22.57 -17.28
N TRP A 22 31.52 -22.65 -16.81
CA TRP A 22 31.85 -22.52 -15.39
C TRP A 22 31.58 -21.11 -14.84
N ARG A 23 31.91 -20.06 -15.61
CA ARG A 23 31.64 -18.66 -15.21
C ARG A 23 30.14 -18.40 -15.17
N PHE A 24 29.40 -18.96 -16.12
CA PHE A 24 27.94 -18.89 -16.15
C PHE A 24 27.31 -19.62 -14.94
N ALA A 25 27.75 -20.85 -14.64
CA ALA A 25 27.27 -21.61 -13.49
C ALA A 25 27.58 -20.90 -12.15
N LEU A 26 28.78 -20.32 -12.02
CA LEU A 26 29.17 -19.55 -10.84
C LEU A 26 28.27 -18.31 -10.68
N LEU A 27 28.03 -17.57 -11.76
CA LEU A 27 27.13 -16.42 -11.75
C LEU A 27 25.71 -16.81 -11.30
N CYS A 28 25.14 -17.85 -11.90
CA CYS A 28 23.82 -18.37 -11.52
C CYS A 28 23.79 -18.83 -10.06
N GLY A 29 24.84 -19.51 -9.59
CA GLY A 29 24.99 -19.92 -8.20
C GLY A 29 24.99 -18.74 -7.23
N CYS A 30 25.74 -17.67 -7.54
CA CYS A 30 25.74 -16.45 -6.75
C CYS A 30 24.36 -15.78 -6.70
N ILE A 31 23.65 -15.72 -7.83
CA ILE A 31 22.30 -15.15 -7.89
C ILE A 31 21.32 -15.97 -7.03
N LEU A 32 21.38 -17.30 -7.14
CA LEU A 32 20.54 -18.19 -6.34
C LEU A 32 20.85 -18.05 -4.84
N LEU A 33 22.12 -17.99 -4.46
CA LEU A 33 22.53 -17.75 -3.07
C LEU A 33 22.00 -16.42 -2.53
N ALA A 34 22.08 -15.35 -3.33
CA ALA A 34 21.55 -14.03 -2.95
C ALA A 34 20.03 -14.06 -2.75
N LEU A 35 19.30 -14.74 -3.64
CA LEU A 35 17.85 -14.93 -3.51
C LEU A 35 17.48 -15.73 -2.25
N VAL A 36 18.17 -16.84 -2.00
CA VAL A 36 17.95 -17.65 -0.80
C VAL A 36 18.24 -16.84 0.47
N PHE A 37 19.31 -16.05 0.47
CA PHE A 37 19.64 -15.18 1.60
C PHE A 37 18.55 -14.13 1.85
N LEU A 38 18.04 -13.48 0.81
CA LEU A 38 16.94 -12.52 0.92
C LEU A 38 15.66 -13.17 1.46
N LEU A 39 15.31 -14.36 0.97
CA LEU A 39 14.16 -15.12 1.46
C LEU A 39 14.33 -15.52 2.93
N GLY A 40 15.51 -16.00 3.32
CA GLY A 40 15.83 -16.32 4.71
C GLY A 40 15.73 -15.08 5.61
N ARG A 41 16.22 -13.92 5.14
CA ARG A 41 16.13 -12.67 5.89
C ARG A 41 14.69 -12.19 6.05
N ALA A 42 13.87 -12.32 5.01
CA ALA A 42 12.45 -12.00 5.05
C ALA A 42 11.70 -12.93 6.02
N ALA A 43 11.95 -14.24 5.95
CA ALA A 43 11.39 -15.22 6.87
C ALA A 43 11.76 -14.92 8.32
N TRP A 44 13.02 -14.56 8.61
CA TRP A 44 13.44 -14.14 9.95
C TRP A 44 12.63 -12.94 10.45
N LEU A 45 12.43 -11.94 9.61
CA LEU A 45 11.70 -10.72 9.98
C LEU A 45 10.20 -10.97 10.16
N GLN A 46 9.62 -11.91 9.40
CA GLN A 46 8.20 -12.25 9.48
C GLN A 46 7.86 -13.25 10.59
N ILE A 47 8.76 -14.18 10.92
CA ILE A 47 8.46 -15.30 11.84
C ILE A 47 9.06 -15.06 13.22
N ILE A 48 10.30 -14.59 13.31
CA ILE A 48 11.06 -14.53 14.57
C ILE A 48 10.96 -13.14 15.22
N ALA A 49 10.97 -12.08 14.41
CA ALA A 49 10.88 -10.70 14.91
C ALA A 49 9.81 -9.83 14.21
N PRO A 50 8.54 -10.28 14.11
CA PRO A 50 7.49 -9.48 13.48
C PRO A 50 7.00 -8.32 14.35
N ASP A 51 7.14 -8.40 15.67
CA ASP A 51 6.43 -7.53 16.63
C ASP A 51 6.63 -6.03 16.38
N MET A 52 7.85 -5.62 16.03
CA MET A 52 8.14 -4.20 15.80
C MET A 52 7.46 -3.67 14.53
N LEU A 53 7.44 -4.47 13.45
CA LEU A 53 6.83 -4.09 12.18
C LEU A 53 5.29 -4.12 12.28
N VAL A 54 4.75 -5.13 12.95
CA VAL A 54 3.30 -5.23 13.21
C VAL A 54 2.84 -4.03 14.04
N ARG A 55 3.56 -3.68 15.12
CA ARG A 55 3.23 -2.52 15.96
C ARG A 55 3.23 -1.21 15.18
N GLN A 56 4.17 -1.04 14.24
CA GLN A 56 4.20 0.15 13.37
C GLN A 56 3.03 0.19 12.37
N GLY A 57 2.60 -0.96 11.86
CA GLY A 57 1.40 -1.07 11.03
C GLY A 57 0.14 -0.73 11.83
N ASP A 58 0.01 -1.30 13.01
CA ASP A 58 -1.10 -1.11 13.93
C ASP A 58 -1.28 0.35 14.32
N MET A 59 -0.20 1.06 14.69
CA MET A 59 -0.30 2.49 15.04
C MET A 59 -0.85 3.37 13.92
N ARG A 60 -0.70 2.97 12.65
CA ARG A 60 -1.19 3.75 11.51
C ARG A 60 -2.62 3.37 11.11
N SER A 61 -2.97 2.09 11.28
CA SER A 61 -4.18 1.51 10.71
C SER A 61 -5.25 1.19 11.75
N LEU A 62 -4.88 0.76 12.95
CA LEU A 62 -5.83 0.49 14.03
C LEU A 62 -6.25 1.80 14.69
N ARG A 63 -7.52 2.14 14.51
CA ARG A 63 -8.20 3.15 15.32
C ARG A 63 -9.22 2.45 16.20
N VAL A 64 -9.08 2.58 17.51
CA VAL A 64 -10.10 2.15 18.46
C VAL A 64 -11.21 3.18 18.42
N GLN A 65 -12.33 2.83 17.80
CA GLN A 65 -13.54 3.64 17.87
C GLN A 65 -14.38 3.12 19.03
N GLU A 66 -14.47 3.91 20.10
CA GLU A 66 -15.38 3.58 21.20
C GLU A 66 -16.82 3.62 20.69
N VAL A 67 -17.53 2.51 20.85
CA VAL A 67 -18.97 2.45 20.58
C VAL A 67 -19.68 3.05 21.78
N SER A 68 -20.26 4.23 21.61
CA SER A 68 -20.99 4.89 22.68
C SER A 68 -22.24 4.07 23.04
N THR A 69 -22.30 3.60 24.29
CA THR A 69 -23.51 2.99 24.82
C THR A 69 -24.53 4.09 25.10
N SER A 70 -25.76 3.92 24.60
CA SER A 70 -26.84 4.88 24.85
C SER A 70 -27.31 4.81 26.30
N ARG A 71 -27.59 5.96 26.91
CA ARG A 71 -28.13 6.02 28.27
C ARG A 71 -29.54 5.42 28.31
N GLY A 72 -29.87 4.73 29.39
CA GLY A 72 -31.23 4.25 29.65
C GLY A 72 -32.25 5.39 29.76
N MET A 73 -33.49 5.09 29.37
CA MET A 73 -34.63 6.01 29.46
C MET A 73 -34.98 6.27 30.93
N ILE A 74 -35.17 7.53 31.30
CA ILE A 74 -35.72 7.90 32.61
C ILE A 74 -37.23 8.03 32.46
N THR A 75 -37.99 7.27 33.24
CA THR A 75 -39.46 7.30 33.23
C THR A 75 -40.01 7.78 34.57
N ASP A 76 -41.15 8.48 34.55
CA ASP A 76 -41.93 8.78 35.75
C ASP A 76 -42.61 7.50 36.31
N ARG A 77 -43.21 7.59 37.51
CA ARG A 77 -43.97 6.50 38.17
C ARG A 77 -45.10 5.91 37.32
N SER A 78 -45.63 6.68 36.36
CA SER A 78 -46.66 6.20 35.43
C SER A 78 -46.08 5.62 34.13
N GLY A 79 -44.77 5.38 34.06
CA GLY A 79 -44.08 4.84 32.87
C GLY A 79 -43.89 5.84 31.72
N ARG A 80 -44.17 7.14 31.93
CA ARG A 80 -43.99 8.16 30.90
C ARG A 80 -42.52 8.56 30.78
N PRO A 81 -41.93 8.62 29.57
CA PRO A 81 -40.53 9.01 29.40
C PRO A 81 -40.33 10.50 29.73
N LEU A 82 -39.32 10.80 30.54
CA LEU A 82 -38.87 12.14 30.89
C LEU A 82 -37.55 12.52 30.21
N ALA A 83 -36.66 11.55 29.97
CA ALA A 83 -35.39 11.76 29.26
C ALA A 83 -35.00 10.53 28.42
N VAL A 84 -34.54 10.76 27.19
CA VAL A 84 -34.12 9.73 26.22
C VAL A 84 -32.85 10.14 25.49
N SER A 85 -31.98 9.17 25.18
CA SER A 85 -30.83 9.37 24.29
C SER A 85 -31.19 8.94 22.87
N VAL A 86 -31.15 9.87 21.92
CA VAL A 86 -31.43 9.61 20.50
C VAL A 86 -30.18 9.95 19.69
N PRO A 87 -29.71 9.08 18.78
CA PRO A 87 -28.57 9.38 17.94
C PRO A 87 -28.92 10.55 17.01
N VAL A 88 -28.07 11.58 17.00
CA VAL A 88 -28.21 12.75 16.13
C VAL A 88 -26.95 12.94 15.30
N LYS A 89 -27.11 13.47 14.09
CA LYS A 89 -25.99 13.87 13.24
C LYS A 89 -25.68 15.34 13.52
N ALA A 90 -24.49 15.61 14.05
CA ALA A 90 -23.98 16.97 14.16
C ALA A 90 -23.20 17.32 12.88
N ILE A 91 -23.49 18.47 12.30
CA ILE A 91 -22.70 19.06 11.20
C ILE A 91 -21.85 20.15 11.84
N TRP A 92 -20.56 20.18 11.51
CA TRP A 92 -19.65 21.25 11.90
C TRP A 92 -18.84 21.68 10.68
N ALA A 93 -18.34 22.91 10.71
CA ALA A 93 -17.51 23.47 9.65
C ALA A 93 -16.40 24.30 10.29
N ASP A 94 -15.17 24.16 9.81
CA ASP A 94 -14.05 25.02 10.18
C ASP A 94 -14.12 26.32 9.36
N PRO A 95 -14.26 27.50 9.99
CA PRO A 95 -14.34 28.77 9.28
C PRO A 95 -13.15 29.03 8.35
N LYS A 96 -11.95 28.57 8.71
CA LYS A 96 -10.75 28.77 7.89
C LYS A 96 -10.81 27.92 6.62
N GLU A 97 -11.16 26.65 6.75
CA GLU A 97 -11.25 25.73 5.61
C GLU A 97 -12.39 26.15 4.66
N VAL A 98 -13.51 26.64 5.20
CA VAL A 98 -14.61 27.20 4.39
C VAL A 98 -14.17 28.45 3.65
N HIS A 99 -13.38 29.34 4.27
CA HIS A 99 -12.88 30.54 3.62
C HIS A 99 -11.88 30.21 2.50
N ASP A 100 -10.91 29.34 2.76
CA ASP A 100 -9.88 28.93 1.79
C ASP A 100 -10.50 28.22 0.56
N ALA A 101 -11.61 27.50 0.74
CA ALA A 101 -12.36 26.85 -0.34
C ALA A 101 -13.25 27.81 -1.18
N GLY A 102 -13.15 29.12 -0.97
CA GLY A 102 -13.95 30.13 -1.67
C GLY A 102 -15.33 30.39 -1.05
N GLY A 103 -15.48 30.13 0.24
CA GLY A 103 -16.66 30.49 1.03
C GLY A 103 -16.86 32.01 1.12
N ILE A 104 -18.04 32.41 1.60
CA ILE A 104 -18.42 33.82 1.66
C ILE A 104 -17.47 34.64 2.55
N SER A 105 -16.71 35.56 1.95
CA SER A 105 -16.04 36.62 2.69
C SER A 105 -17.06 37.71 3.02
N VAL A 106 -17.01 38.24 4.25
CA VAL A 106 -17.75 39.46 4.58
C VAL A 106 -17.12 40.57 3.75
N GLY A 107 -17.79 40.98 2.68
CA GLY A 107 -17.36 42.11 1.86
C GLY A 107 -17.34 43.36 2.72
N ASP A 108 -16.21 44.08 2.67
CA ASP A 108 -16.02 45.36 3.36
C ASP A 108 -17.15 46.32 2.96
N ARG A 109 -17.98 46.66 3.94
CA ARG A 109 -18.88 47.82 3.90
C ARG A 109 -18.24 48.97 4.63
#